data_AF-A0A2V8G332-F1
#
_entry.id   AF-A0A2V8G332-F1
#
_cell.length_a   1.000
_cell.length_b   1.000
_cell.length_c   1.000
_cell.angle_alpha   90.00
_cell.angle_beta   90.00
_cell.angle_gamma   90.00
#
_symmetry.space_group_name_H-M   'P 1'
#
loop_
_entity.id
_entity.type
_entity.pdbx_description
1 polymer ?
#
loop_
_entity_poly.entity_id
_entity_poly.type
_entity_poly.pdbx_seq_one_letter_code
_entity_poly.pdbx_strand_id
1 'polypeptide(L)'
;MHRRDGAADHRRRRRPARRPDHGGRDAIDERAGAARGAGARVTAPSTELAAGALPSVSVCFPAYNEQETIEGVLEEAHALLAGAGFEYEILVCDDGSTDRTGRIVDEFAGRVPKMRVIHHPRNLGIHDTFEHLYREAAMAFVFLNSTDRQWDTRILLDMLPLTRDFDIIIASRREKYYRLDRRFVSWGFNLVPRLVFGVPTYDAG
;
A
#
# COMPACT_ATOMS: atom_id res chain seq x y z
N MET A 1 -1.09 -23.04 66.34
CA MET A 1 -0.03 -23.97 65.94
C MET A 1 0.23 -23.77 64.44
N HIS A 2 1.21 -22.92 64.09
CA HIS A 2 2.34 -23.19 63.17
C HIS A 2 2.00 -23.24 61.65
N ARG A 3 2.36 -22.18 60.88
CA ARG A 3 3.54 -22.06 59.94
C ARG A 3 3.46 -23.03 58.74
N ARG A 4 3.78 -22.73 57.48
CA ARG A 4 4.41 -21.61 56.74
C ARG A 4 4.33 -21.97 55.23
N ASP A 5 4.41 -20.93 54.40
CA ASP A 5 5.11 -20.78 53.10
C ASP A 5 4.88 -21.75 51.92
N GLY A 6 4.71 -21.16 50.73
CA GLY A 6 4.84 -21.87 49.45
C GLY A 6 4.47 -21.06 48.22
N ALA A 7 5.14 -19.92 47.99
CA ALA A 7 5.10 -19.23 46.71
C ALA A 7 5.73 -20.10 45.61
N ALA A 8 5.06 -20.24 44.46
CA ALA A 8 5.64 -20.81 43.25
C ALA A 8 5.30 -19.96 42.03
N ASP A 9 6.31 -19.17 41.65
CA ASP A 9 6.50 -18.49 40.38
C ASP A 9 6.51 -19.51 39.22
N HIS A 10 5.59 -19.33 38.28
CA HIS A 10 5.66 -19.97 36.97
C HIS A 10 5.53 -18.94 35.85
N ARG A 11 6.57 -18.11 35.73
CA ARG A 11 7.05 -17.57 34.44
C ARG A 11 7.21 -18.71 33.41
N ARG A 12 6.15 -19.04 32.67
CA ARG A 12 6.27 -19.80 31.41
C ARG A 12 6.78 -18.85 30.32
N ARG A 13 8.08 -18.95 30.08
CA ARG A 13 8.83 -18.35 28.96
C ARG A 13 8.07 -18.58 27.64
N ARG A 14 7.52 -17.53 27.04
CA ARG A 14 7.04 -17.56 25.65
C ARG A 14 8.24 -17.76 24.73
N ARG A 15 8.22 -18.82 23.92
CA ARG A 15 9.18 -19.06 22.83
C ARG A 15 9.11 -17.87 21.85
N PRO A 16 10.24 -17.32 21.37
CA PRO A 16 10.20 -16.33 20.31
C PRO A 16 9.67 -16.99 19.02
N ALA A 17 8.71 -16.34 18.37
CA ALA A 17 8.25 -16.74 17.04
C ALA A 17 9.42 -16.62 16.06
N ARG A 18 9.67 -17.68 15.28
CA ARG A 18 10.63 -17.66 14.18
C ARG A 18 10.16 -16.63 13.15
N ARG A 19 11.03 -15.66 12.82
CA ARG A 19 10.85 -14.76 11.68
C ARG A 19 10.88 -15.60 10.39
N PRO A 20 9.93 -15.43 9.45
CA PRO A 20 10.12 -15.95 8.11
C PRO A 20 11.25 -15.18 7.44
N ASP A 21 12.19 -15.93 6.88
CA ASP A 21 13.24 -15.46 6.01
C ASP A 21 12.60 -15.00 4.69
N HIS A 22 12.71 -13.72 4.35
CA HIS A 22 12.29 -13.16 3.06
C HIS A 22 13.52 -12.92 2.19
N GLY A 23 14.26 -14.01 1.95
CA GLY A 23 15.28 -14.12 0.91
C GLY A 23 14.69 -14.72 -0.36
N GLY A 24 13.83 -13.98 -1.06
CA GLY A 24 13.31 -14.35 -2.37
C GLY A 24 13.42 -13.16 -3.30
N ARG A 25 14.41 -13.17 -4.21
CA ARG A 25 14.44 -12.22 -5.33
C ARG A 25 13.35 -12.65 -6.30
N ASP A 26 12.15 -12.13 -6.13
CA ASP A 26 10.99 -12.55 -6.90
C ASP A 26 10.99 -11.85 -8.27
N ALA A 27 11.08 -12.68 -9.32
CA ALA A 27 11.10 -12.25 -10.71
C ALA A 27 9.75 -11.62 -11.11
N ILE A 28 9.83 -10.38 -11.56
CA ILE A 28 8.78 -9.58 -12.20
C ILE A 28 8.22 -10.35 -13.44
N ASP A 29 6.91 -10.57 -13.54
CA ASP A 29 6.27 -11.17 -14.73
C ASP A 29 5.80 -10.05 -15.66
N GLU A 30 6.56 -9.76 -16.71
CA GLU A 30 6.22 -8.78 -17.75
C GLU A 30 5.17 -9.34 -18.72
N ARG A 31 3.95 -9.63 -18.25
CA ARG A 31 2.84 -9.96 -19.14
C ARG A 31 2.01 -8.73 -19.42
N ALA A 32 2.49 -7.94 -20.38
CA ALA A 32 1.78 -6.79 -20.93
C ALA A 32 0.39 -7.21 -21.47
N GLY A 33 -0.66 -6.81 -20.76
CA GLY A 33 -2.03 -6.84 -21.28
C GLY A 33 -2.14 -5.78 -22.37
N ALA A 34 -2.05 -6.20 -23.64
CA ALA A 34 -2.22 -5.32 -24.79
C ALA A 34 -3.68 -4.87 -24.91
N ALA A 35 -4.06 -3.81 -24.20
CA ALA A 35 -5.30 -3.08 -24.43
C ALA A 35 -4.95 -1.69 -24.99
N ARG A 36 -4.70 -1.60 -26.30
CA ARG A 36 -4.68 -0.32 -27.02
C ARG A 36 -6.11 0.17 -27.21
N GLY A 37 -6.69 0.74 -26.15
CA GLY A 37 -7.96 1.46 -26.22
C GLY A 37 -7.71 2.92 -26.59
N ALA A 38 -8.29 3.37 -27.70
CA ALA A 38 -8.33 4.79 -28.07
C ALA A 38 -9.24 5.54 -27.08
N GLY A 39 -8.67 6.03 -25.98
CA GLY A 39 -9.31 6.87 -24.97
C GLY A 39 -8.60 8.21 -24.89
N ALA A 40 -9.36 9.28 -24.65
CA ALA A 40 -8.89 10.66 -24.61
C ALA A 40 -7.57 10.83 -23.83
N ARG A 41 -6.61 11.56 -24.42
CA ARG A 41 -5.35 11.91 -23.74
C ARG A 41 -5.68 12.78 -22.54
N VAL A 42 -5.66 12.18 -21.35
CA VAL A 42 -5.36 12.92 -20.12
C VAL A 42 -3.89 13.32 -20.27
N THR A 43 -3.64 14.59 -20.59
CA THR A 43 -2.28 15.13 -20.67
C THR A 43 -1.76 15.30 -19.25
N ALA A 44 -1.27 14.23 -18.64
CA ALA A 44 -0.33 14.35 -17.54
C ALA A 44 0.92 15.07 -18.09
N PRO A 45 1.55 15.98 -17.32
CA PRO A 45 2.82 16.57 -17.72
C PRO A 45 3.86 15.45 -17.86
N SER A 46 4.14 15.08 -19.10
CA SER A 46 5.21 14.17 -19.48
C SER A 46 6.54 14.86 -19.14
N THR A 47 6.98 14.68 -17.91
CA THR A 47 8.31 15.09 -17.49
C THR A 47 9.27 14.15 -18.19
N GLU A 48 9.95 14.63 -19.23
CA GLU A 48 11.06 13.92 -19.87
C GLU A 48 12.06 13.55 -18.77
N LEU A 49 12.00 12.29 -18.35
CA LEU A 49 12.85 11.78 -17.29
C LEU A 49 14.29 11.81 -17.84
N ALA A 50 15.11 12.73 -17.33
CA ALA A 50 16.51 12.83 -17.74
C ALA A 50 17.15 11.43 -17.67
N ALA A 51 17.73 10.99 -18.78
CA ALA A 51 18.21 9.62 -18.95
C ALA A 51 19.14 9.22 -17.79
N GLY A 52 18.62 8.44 -16.84
CA GLY A 52 19.34 7.93 -15.67
C GLY A 52 18.75 8.30 -14.29
N ALA A 53 17.91 9.33 -14.19
CA ALA A 53 17.25 9.68 -12.92
C ALA A 53 15.97 8.84 -12.71
N LEU A 54 15.67 8.46 -11.46
CA LEU A 54 14.38 7.86 -11.09
C LEU A 54 13.31 8.98 -11.02
N PRO A 55 12.04 8.70 -11.35
CA PRO A 55 10.98 9.70 -11.26
C PRO A 55 10.70 10.10 -9.81
N SER A 56 10.09 11.27 -9.63
CA SER A 56 9.56 11.65 -8.32
C SER A 56 8.25 10.92 -8.02
N VAL A 57 8.03 10.54 -6.76
CA VAL A 57 6.86 9.71 -6.36
C VAL A 57 6.13 10.25 -5.14
N SER A 58 4.81 10.40 -5.26
CA SER A 58 3.90 10.60 -4.13
C SER A 58 3.48 9.23 -3.62
N VAL A 59 3.93 8.88 -2.42
CA VAL A 59 3.61 7.61 -1.77
C VAL A 59 2.36 7.84 -0.91
N CYS A 60 1.22 7.39 -1.42
CA CYS A 60 -0.10 7.70 -0.91
C CYS A 60 -0.68 6.56 -0.07
N PHE A 61 -1.17 6.90 1.12
CA PHE A 61 -1.76 5.96 2.08
C PHE A 61 -3.18 6.41 2.47
N PRO A 62 -4.23 5.71 2.00
CA PRO A 62 -5.58 5.84 2.53
C PRO A 62 -5.64 5.18 3.92
N ALA A 63 -6.29 5.81 4.88
CA ALA A 63 -6.39 5.28 6.25
C ALA A 63 -7.80 5.46 6.82
N TYR A 64 -8.35 4.41 7.43
CA TYR A 64 -9.58 4.49 8.21
C TYR A 64 -9.58 3.44 9.32
N ASN A 65 -9.50 3.88 10.58
CA ASN A 65 -9.41 3.01 11.76
C ASN A 65 -8.26 1.98 11.71
N GLU A 66 -7.05 2.46 11.47
CA GLU A 66 -5.81 1.69 11.25
C GLU A 66 -4.81 1.88 12.40
N GLN A 67 -5.26 2.22 13.62
CA GLN A 67 -4.38 2.59 14.73
C GLN A 67 -3.36 1.52 15.14
N GLU A 68 -3.60 0.25 14.80
CA GLU A 68 -2.73 -0.88 15.17
C GLU A 68 -1.58 -1.08 14.18
N THR A 69 -1.75 -0.60 12.95
CA THR A 69 -0.90 -0.95 11.80
C THR A 69 -0.15 0.26 11.27
N ILE A 70 -0.81 1.42 11.22
CA ILE A 70 -0.39 2.60 10.46
C ILE A 70 0.98 3.14 10.87
N GLU A 71 1.28 3.21 12.17
CA GLU A 71 2.57 3.74 12.64
C GLU A 71 3.74 2.96 12.03
N GLY A 72 3.70 1.62 12.13
CA GLY A 72 4.80 0.81 11.60
C GLY A 72 4.86 0.77 10.07
N VAL A 73 3.73 0.96 9.36
CA VAL A 73 3.75 1.13 7.90
C VAL A 73 4.45 2.43 7.51
N LEU A 74 4.15 3.52 8.23
CA LEU A 74 4.79 4.81 8.00
C LEU A 74 6.27 4.80 8.38
N GLU A 75 6.66 4.11 9.45
CA GLU A 75 8.07 3.88 9.81
C GLU A 75 8.83 3.15 8.70
N GLU A 76 8.25 2.06 8.18
CA GLU A 76 8.84 1.28 7.09
C GLU A 76 8.97 2.11 5.81
N ALA A 77 7.91 2.81 5.41
CA ALA A 77 7.90 3.68 4.24
C ALA A 77 8.92 4.80 4.38
N HIS A 78 8.98 5.48 5.54
CA HIS A 78 9.95 6.54 5.79
C HIS A 78 11.38 6.02 5.72
N ALA A 79 11.67 4.89 6.38
CA ALA A 79 13.01 4.29 6.37
C ALA A 79 13.45 3.88 4.95
N LEU A 80 12.53 3.33 4.16
CA LEU A 80 12.78 2.98 2.77
C LEU A 80 13.09 4.22 1.92
N LEU A 81 12.28 5.26 2.02
CA LEU A 81 12.34 6.44 1.15
C LEU A 81 13.50 7.38 1.52
N ALA A 82 13.87 7.48 2.80
CA ALA A 82 14.95 8.35 3.26
C ALA A 82 16.31 8.06 2.59
N GLY A 83 16.54 6.82 2.13
CA GLY A 83 17.76 6.40 1.44
C GLY A 83 17.61 6.18 -0.06
N ALA A 84 16.45 6.47 -0.66
CA ALA A 84 16.10 5.94 -1.96
C ALA A 84 16.69 6.71 -3.15
N GLY A 85 17.24 7.90 -2.93
CA GLY A 85 17.96 8.67 -3.96
C GLY A 85 17.09 9.30 -5.05
N PHE A 86 15.79 9.45 -4.80
CA PHE A 86 14.84 10.16 -5.66
C PHE A 86 13.96 11.12 -4.84
N GLU A 87 13.31 12.07 -5.52
CA GLU A 87 12.38 12.99 -4.85
C GLU A 87 11.06 12.32 -4.54
N TYR A 88 10.55 12.54 -3.32
CA TYR A 88 9.33 11.89 -2.85
C TYR A 88 8.57 12.76 -1.87
N GLU A 89 7.29 12.43 -1.71
CA GLU A 89 6.49 12.81 -0.56
C GLU A 89 5.73 11.59 -0.03
N ILE A 90 5.36 11.63 1.24
CA ILE A 90 4.42 10.69 1.85
C ILE A 90 3.11 11.46 2.05
N LEU A 91 2.01 10.97 1.49
CA LEU A 91 0.70 11.59 1.62
C LEU A 91 -0.26 10.62 2.29
N VAL A 92 -0.77 10.97 3.46
CA VAL A 92 -1.75 10.15 4.18
C VAL A 92 -3.10 10.85 4.15
N CYS A 93 -4.15 10.11 3.82
CA CYS A 93 -5.53 10.61 3.95
C CYS A 93 -6.27 9.78 5.00
N ASP A 94 -6.49 10.39 6.16
CA ASP A 94 -7.34 9.84 7.22
C ASP A 94 -8.82 10.14 6.90
N ASP A 95 -9.55 9.10 6.51
CA ASP A 95 -10.95 9.16 6.09
C ASP A 95 -11.91 9.22 7.29
N GLY A 96 -11.68 10.20 8.18
CA GLY A 96 -12.52 10.45 9.35
C GLY A 96 -12.53 9.30 10.35
N SER A 97 -11.35 8.77 10.71
CA SER A 97 -11.22 7.70 11.70
C SER A 97 -11.82 8.08 13.05
N THR A 98 -12.36 7.07 13.73
CA THR A 98 -12.97 7.19 15.07
C THR A 98 -12.05 6.72 16.20
N ASP A 99 -10.90 6.16 15.84
CA ASP A 99 -9.88 5.64 16.75
C ASP A 99 -8.66 6.59 16.81
N ARG A 100 -7.49 6.08 17.21
CA ARG A 100 -6.27 6.92 17.31
C ARG A 100 -5.54 7.17 15.99
N THR A 101 -6.03 6.68 14.85
CA THR A 101 -5.35 6.78 13.55
C THR A 101 -4.95 8.22 13.21
N GLY A 102 -5.91 9.16 13.24
CA GLY A 102 -5.67 10.57 12.92
C GLY A 102 -4.57 11.19 13.79
N ARG A 103 -4.60 10.91 15.10
CA ARG A 103 -3.57 11.38 16.02
C ARG A 103 -2.19 10.80 15.73
N ILE A 104 -2.12 9.50 15.41
CA ILE A 104 -0.86 8.81 15.12
C ILE A 104 -0.22 9.42 13.86
N VAL A 105 -1.00 9.68 12.82
CA VAL A 105 -0.48 10.24 11.57
C VAL A 105 0.00 11.68 11.75
N ASP A 106 -0.68 12.49 12.58
CA ASP A 106 -0.23 13.84 12.93
C ASP A 106 1.10 13.83 13.70
N GLU A 107 1.21 12.98 14.71
CA GLU A 107 2.44 12.81 15.50
C GLU A 107 3.60 12.31 14.63
N PHE A 108 3.31 11.50 13.61
CA PHE A 108 4.31 11.05 12.64
C PHE A 108 4.71 12.15 11.66
N ALA A 109 3.76 12.91 11.12
CA ALA A 109 4.01 14.03 10.22
C ALA A 109 4.88 15.11 10.86
N GLY A 110 4.71 15.38 12.16
CA GLY A 110 5.57 16.30 12.92
C GLY A 110 7.04 15.89 12.97
N ARG A 111 7.36 14.61 12.70
CA ARG A 111 8.73 14.07 12.68
C ARG A 111 9.29 13.89 11.27
N VAL A 112 8.45 13.90 10.24
CA VAL A 112 8.83 13.60 8.85
C VAL A 112 8.49 14.78 7.95
N PRO A 113 9.47 15.65 7.62
CA PRO A 113 9.21 16.88 6.85
C PRO A 113 8.64 16.65 5.44
N LYS A 114 8.88 15.49 4.84
CA LYS A 114 8.36 15.10 3.53
C LYS A 114 6.98 14.41 3.61
N MET A 115 6.31 14.46 4.77
CA MET A 115 4.98 13.88 4.97
C MET A 115 3.91 14.95 5.12
N ARG A 116 2.77 14.74 4.44
CA ARG A 116 1.55 15.55 4.53
C ARG A 116 0.38 14.65 4.94
N VAL A 117 -0.56 15.24 5.68
CA VAL A 117 -1.77 14.54 6.13
C VAL A 117 -3.01 15.33 5.71
N ILE A 118 -4.00 14.62 5.22
CA ILE A 118 -5.33 15.09 4.90
C ILE A 118 -6.31 14.42 5.86
N HIS A 119 -7.21 15.18 6.48
CA HIS A 119 -8.30 14.64 7.28
C HIS A 119 -9.64 14.93 6.66
N HIS A 120 -10.43 13.90 6.46
CA HIS A 120 -11.84 14.06 6.15
C HIS A 120 -12.65 14.32 7.43
N PRO A 121 -13.70 15.16 7.38
CA PRO A 121 -14.52 15.44 8.56
C PRO A 121 -15.36 14.24 9.02
N ARG A 122 -15.50 13.23 8.16
CA ARG A 122 -16.19 11.94 8.38
C ARG A 122 -15.70 10.96 7.31
N ASN A 123 -15.99 9.68 7.49
CA ASN A 123 -15.76 8.68 6.45
C ASN A 123 -16.56 9.01 5.17
N LEU A 124 -15.85 9.26 4.08
CA LEU A 124 -16.37 9.51 2.73
C LEU A 124 -16.25 8.25 1.85
N GLY A 125 -15.44 7.29 2.26
CA GLY A 125 -15.25 6.02 1.58
C GLY A 125 -14.00 6.02 0.69
N ILE A 126 -13.65 4.83 0.23
CA ILE A 126 -12.36 4.57 -0.43
C ILE A 126 -12.20 5.34 -1.75
N HIS A 127 -13.29 5.56 -2.49
CA HIS A 127 -13.25 6.26 -3.76
C HIS A 127 -12.86 7.73 -3.58
N ASP A 128 -13.60 8.45 -2.72
CA ASP A 128 -13.37 9.86 -2.45
C ASP A 128 -11.98 10.07 -1.80
N THR A 129 -11.56 9.13 -0.95
CA THR A 129 -10.21 9.10 -0.37
C THR A 129 -9.14 9.00 -1.45
N PHE A 130 -9.31 8.11 -2.43
CA PHE A 130 -8.34 7.98 -3.53
C PHE A 130 -8.34 9.21 -4.42
N GLU A 131 -9.52 9.75 -4.77
CA GLU A 131 -9.62 10.95 -5.59
C GLU A 131 -8.90 12.13 -4.92
N HIS A 132 -9.06 12.28 -3.60
CA HIS A 132 -8.38 13.32 -2.85
C HIS A 132 -6.86 13.12 -2.84
N LEU A 133 -6.38 11.90 -2.60
CA LEU A 133 -4.95 11.56 -2.69
C LEU A 133 -4.38 11.88 -4.07
N TYR A 134 -5.08 11.52 -5.15
CA TYR A 134 -4.64 11.81 -6.51
C TYR A 134 -4.58 13.31 -6.82
N ARG A 135 -5.53 14.08 -6.28
CA ARG A 135 -5.60 15.53 -6.48
C ARG A 135 -4.48 16.27 -5.74
N GLU A 136 -4.11 15.78 -4.56
CA GLU A 136 -3.14 16.42 -3.66
C GLU A 136 -1.69 15.95 -3.87
N ALA A 137 -1.52 14.82 -4.55
CA ALA A 137 -0.22 14.33 -4.98
C ALA A 137 0.48 15.34 -5.91
N ALA A 138 1.72 15.67 -5.58
CA ALA A 138 2.51 16.72 -6.23
C ALA A 138 3.68 16.19 -7.05
N MET A 139 3.83 14.86 -7.17
CA MET A 139 4.96 14.22 -7.87
C MET A 139 4.55 13.62 -9.22
N ALA A 140 5.55 13.18 -10.01
CA ALA A 140 5.32 12.66 -11.36
C ALA A 140 4.54 11.33 -11.36
N PHE A 141 4.78 10.47 -10.39
CA PHE A 141 4.04 9.21 -10.21
C PHE A 141 3.35 9.17 -8.85
N VAL A 142 2.17 8.54 -8.83
CA VAL A 142 1.47 8.20 -7.58
C VAL A 142 1.63 6.71 -7.32
N PHE A 143 2.19 6.37 -6.18
CA PHE A 143 2.21 5.01 -5.66
C PHE A 143 1.18 4.90 -4.55
N LEU A 144 0.16 4.09 -4.76
CA LEU A 144 -0.91 3.86 -3.80
C LEU A 144 -0.68 2.54 -3.06
N ASN A 145 -0.63 2.59 -1.73
CA ASN A 145 -0.48 1.40 -0.89
C ASN A 145 -1.44 1.43 0.30
N SER A 146 -1.88 0.25 0.78
CA SER A 146 -2.73 0.15 1.97
C SER A 146 -1.92 0.23 3.26
N THR A 147 -2.56 0.66 4.35
CA THR A 147 -1.95 0.74 5.69
C THR A 147 -2.16 -0.53 6.52
N ASP A 148 -2.80 -1.56 5.98
CA ASP A 148 -3.14 -2.82 6.68
C ASP A 148 -2.03 -3.88 6.64
N ARG A 149 -0.83 -3.51 6.17
CA ARG A 149 0.36 -4.38 6.00
C ARG A 149 0.16 -5.56 5.06
N GLN A 150 -0.84 -5.53 4.17
CA GLN A 150 -0.95 -6.56 3.12
C GLN A 150 0.18 -6.49 2.10
N TRP A 151 0.77 -5.31 1.92
CA TRP A 151 1.83 -5.05 0.96
C TRP A 151 3.00 -4.34 1.62
N ASP A 152 4.18 -4.87 1.37
CA ASP A 152 5.43 -4.24 1.77
C ASP A 152 5.74 -3.07 0.85
N THR A 153 6.11 -1.92 1.43
CA THR A 153 6.34 -0.71 0.63
C THR A 153 7.56 -0.85 -0.28
N ARG A 154 8.46 -1.82 -0.01
CA ARG A 154 9.64 -2.12 -0.84
C ARG A 154 9.30 -2.49 -2.27
N ILE A 155 8.08 -2.98 -2.55
CA ILE A 155 7.65 -3.27 -3.92
C ILE A 155 7.73 -2.04 -4.84
N LEU A 156 7.65 -0.83 -4.28
CA LEU A 156 7.87 0.41 -5.01
C LEU A 156 9.22 0.41 -5.74
N LEU A 157 10.28 -0.11 -5.12
CA LEU A 157 11.61 -0.15 -5.72
C LEU A 157 11.68 -1.05 -6.95
N ASP A 158 10.89 -2.12 -6.98
CA ASP A 158 10.77 -3.02 -8.13
C ASP A 158 9.90 -2.41 -9.25
N MET A 159 8.92 -1.57 -8.88
CA MET A 159 8.04 -0.89 -9.83
C MET A 159 8.69 0.33 -10.49
N LEU A 160 9.56 1.05 -9.76
CA LEU A 160 10.18 2.28 -10.23
C LEU A 160 10.88 2.17 -11.60
N PRO A 161 11.69 1.14 -11.91
CA PRO A 161 12.30 1.00 -13.23
C PRO A 161 11.29 0.89 -14.37
N LEU A 162 10.12 0.30 -14.12
CA LEU A 162 9.07 0.06 -15.12
C LEU A 162 8.37 1.35 -15.55
N THR A 163 8.46 2.42 -14.75
CA THR A 163 7.87 3.73 -15.06
C THR A 163 8.43 4.38 -16.32
N ARG A 164 9.58 3.89 -16.82
CA ARG A 164 10.17 4.34 -18.09
C ARG A 164 9.35 3.91 -19.30
N ASP A 165 8.71 2.75 -19.21
CA ASP A 165 8.05 2.09 -20.33
C ASP A 165 6.52 2.02 -20.14
N PHE A 166 6.02 2.23 -18.92
CA PHE A 166 4.61 2.07 -18.57
C PHE A 166 4.07 3.26 -17.78
N ASP A 167 2.89 3.73 -18.18
CA ASP A 167 2.14 4.78 -17.47
C ASP A 167 1.41 4.24 -16.22
N ILE A 168 1.08 2.94 -16.20
CA ILE A 168 0.35 2.28 -15.12
C ILE A 168 1.00 0.94 -14.83
N ILE A 169 1.33 0.71 -13.55
CA ILE A 169 1.94 -0.52 -13.07
C ILE A 169 1.08 -1.05 -11.92
N ILE A 170 0.66 -2.31 -12.00
CA ILE A 170 -0.20 -2.94 -10.99
C ILE A 170 0.56 -4.13 -10.38
N ALA A 171 0.78 -4.08 -9.07
CA ALA A 171 1.27 -5.22 -8.32
C ALA A 171 0.16 -6.26 -8.15
N SER A 172 0.44 -7.52 -8.48
CA SER A 172 -0.50 -8.63 -8.33
C SER A 172 0.08 -9.74 -7.44
N ARG A 173 -0.75 -10.34 -6.58
CA ARG A 173 -0.36 -11.51 -5.77
C ARG A 173 -0.43 -12.77 -6.62
N ARG A 174 0.67 -13.53 -6.70
CA ARG A 174 0.70 -14.82 -7.43
C ARG A 174 -0.06 -15.94 -6.72
N GLU A 175 -0.12 -15.94 -5.39
CA GLU A 175 -0.82 -16.99 -4.62
C GLU A 175 -1.93 -16.40 -3.76
N LYS A 176 -3.17 -16.85 -3.99
CA LYS A 176 -4.33 -16.53 -3.17
C LYS A 176 -4.80 -17.79 -2.44
N TYR A 177 -4.49 -17.91 -1.14
CA TYR A 177 -5.02 -18.99 -0.30
C TYR A 177 -6.45 -18.67 0.14
N TYR A 178 -7.42 -19.04 -0.68
CA TYR A 178 -8.83 -18.94 -0.34
C TYR A 178 -9.41 -20.30 0.07
N ARG A 179 -10.30 -20.26 1.08
CA ARG A 179 -11.24 -21.35 1.34
C ARG A 179 -12.17 -21.54 0.12
N LEU A 180 -12.72 -22.74 -0.05
CA LEU A 180 -13.47 -23.13 -1.26
C LEU A 180 -14.68 -22.23 -1.56
N ASP A 181 -15.36 -21.76 -0.52
CA ASP A 181 -16.44 -20.77 -0.57
C ASP A 181 -16.00 -19.45 -1.21
N ARG A 182 -14.87 -18.90 -0.77
CA ARG A 182 -14.32 -17.65 -1.30
C ARG A 182 -13.77 -17.80 -2.72
N ARG A 183 -13.32 -19.00 -3.12
CA ARG A 183 -12.96 -19.31 -4.52
C ARG A 183 -14.16 -19.27 -5.46
N PHE A 184 -15.33 -19.75 -5.02
CA PHE A 184 -16.55 -19.72 -5.83
C PHE A 184 -17.05 -18.29 -6.05
N VAL A 185 -17.07 -17.47 -4.99
CA VAL A 185 -17.44 -16.05 -5.08
C VAL A 185 -16.48 -15.30 -6.01
N SER A 186 -15.16 -15.51 -5.85
CA SER A 186 -14.15 -14.88 -6.71
C SER A 186 -14.28 -15.30 -8.18
N TRP A 187 -14.61 -16.56 -8.46
CA TRP A 187 -14.88 -17.02 -9.83
C TRP A 187 -16.08 -16.31 -10.46
N GLY A 188 -17.19 -16.18 -9.72
CA GLY A 188 -18.39 -15.46 -10.18
C GLY A 188 -18.10 -13.98 -10.45
N PHE A 189 -17.39 -13.31 -9.52
CA PHE A 189 -16.99 -11.91 -9.67
C PHE A 189 -16.08 -11.66 -10.87
N ASN A 190 -15.23 -12.62 -11.22
CA ASN A 190 -14.36 -12.52 -12.40
C ASN A 190 -15.09 -12.85 -13.71
N LEU A 191 -16.16 -13.65 -13.68
CA LEU A 191 -16.92 -14.03 -14.87
C LEU A 191 -17.84 -12.90 -15.35
N VAL A 192 -18.47 -12.18 -14.43
CA VAL A 192 -19.44 -11.12 -14.77
C VAL A 192 -18.83 -10.01 -15.65
N PRO A 193 -17.66 -9.43 -15.33
CA PRO A 193 -17.04 -8.41 -16.18
C PRO A 193 -16.66 -8.93 -17.57
N ARG A 194 -16.22 -10.19 -17.66
CA ARG A 194 -15.89 -10.83 -18.93
C ARG A 194 -17.12 -11.00 -19.83
N LEU A 195 -18.27 -11.33 -19.24
CA LEU A 195 -19.52 -11.50 -19.98
C LEU A 195 -20.19 -10.18 -20.34
N VAL A 196 -20.19 -9.20 -19.42
CA VAL A 196 -20.91 -7.93 -19.59
C VAL A 196 -20.10 -6.94 -20.43
N PHE A 197 -18.78 -6.88 -20.25
CA PHE A 197 -17.92 -5.88 -20.88
C PHE A 197 -16.94 -6.46 -21.91
N GLY A 198 -16.85 -7.79 -22.05
CA GLY A 198 -15.97 -8.43 -23.03
C GLY A 198 -14.48 -8.24 -22.77
N VAL A 199 -14.08 -7.76 -21.59
CA VAL A 199 -12.68 -7.49 -21.25
C VAL A 199 -12.05 -8.68 -20.53
N PRO A 200 -10.81 -9.08 -20.91
CA PRO A 200 -10.06 -10.07 -20.15
C PRO A 200 -9.62 -9.47 -18.81
N THR A 201 -10.39 -9.73 -17.74
CA THR A 201 -9.99 -9.40 -16.37
C THR A 201 -9.07 -10.48 -15.82
N TYR A 202 -7.90 -10.13 -15.31
CA TYR A 202 -7.03 -11.08 -14.59
C TYR A 202 -7.49 -11.24 -13.14
N ASP A 203 -8.00 -10.15 -12.56
CA ASP A 203 -8.46 -10.10 -11.18
C ASP A 203 -9.40 -8.92 -10.96
N ALA A 204 -10.70 -9.18 -10.84
CA ALA A 204 -11.71 -8.15 -10.59
C ALA A 204 -11.91 -7.87 -9.08
N GLY A 205 -11.20 -8.57 -8.18
CA GLY A 205 -11.35 -8.40 -6.72
C GLY A 205 -10.33 -9.11 -5.83
#